data_AF-A9WV39-F1
#
_entry.id   AF-A9WV39-F1
#
_cell.length_a   1.000
_cell.length_b   1.000
_cell.length_c   1.000
_cell.angle_alpha   90.00
_cell.angle_beta   90.00
_cell.angle_gamma   90.00
#
_symmetry.space_group_name_H-M   'P 1'
#
loop_
_entity.id
_entity.type
_entity.pdbx_description
1 polymer ?
#
loop_
_entity_poly.entity_id
_entity_poly.type
_entity_poly.pdbx_seq_one_letter_code
_entity_poly.pdbx_strand_id
1 'polypeptide(L)' 'MAAVTLENLPTALTGKTILLVSGGDKDVSDFTGTAVLANQPAVVGKRVWALGADTFRLDYFSAKNLVDKVVKAFS' A
#
# COMPACT_ATOMS: atom_id res chain seq x y z
N MET A 1 -6.89 -5.58 19.66
CA MET A 1 -6.94 -5.66 18.19
C MET A 1 -6.35 -6.98 17.77
N ALA A 2 -7.04 -7.76 16.94
CA ALA A 2 -6.44 -8.97 16.37
C ALA A 2 -5.30 -8.56 15.41
N ALA A 3 -4.19 -9.29 15.44
CA ALA A 3 -3.12 -9.08 14.47
C ALA A 3 -3.61 -9.44 13.06
N VAL A 4 -3.23 -8.63 12.08
CA VAL A 4 -3.47 -8.94 10.66
C VAL A 4 -2.33 -9.84 10.20
N THR A 5 -2.68 -11.02 9.70
CA THR A 5 -1.76 -11.99 9.08
C THR A 5 -2.08 -12.11 7.60
N LEU A 6 -1.23 -12.76 6.82
CA LEU A 6 -1.49 -12.97 5.39
C LEU A 6 -2.81 -13.70 5.13
N GLU A 7 -3.24 -14.57 6.04
CA GLU A 7 -4.46 -15.39 5.90
C GLU A 7 -5.74 -14.57 6.06
N ASN A 8 -5.74 -13.56 6.94
CA ASN A 8 -6.90 -12.70 7.18
C ASN A 8 -6.80 -11.35 6.47
N LEU A 9 -5.64 -11.03 5.87
CA LEU A 9 -5.39 -9.81 5.12
C LEU A 9 -6.41 -9.58 3.98
N PRO A 10 -6.82 -10.59 3.18
CA PRO A 10 -7.86 -10.41 2.16
C PRO A 10 -9.18 -9.87 2.69
N THR A 11 -9.55 -10.23 3.93
CA THR A 11 -10.79 -9.80 4.56
C THR A 11 -10.62 -8.46 5.28
N ALA A 12 -9.42 -8.19 5.80
CA ALA A 12 -9.08 -6.92 6.44
C ALA A 12 -8.97 -5.77 5.43
N LEU A 13 -8.54 -6.05 4.20
CA LEU A 13 -8.35 -5.06 3.14
C LEU A 13 -9.63 -4.81 2.34
N THR A 14 -10.49 -3.94 2.85
CA THR A 14 -11.77 -3.60 2.20
C THR A 14 -11.69 -2.39 1.25
N GLY A 15 -10.54 -1.71 1.21
CA GLY A 15 -10.32 -0.51 0.41
C GLY A 15 -10.22 -0.77 -1.09
N LYS A 16 -10.71 0.18 -1.90
CA LYS A 16 -10.56 0.17 -3.38
C LYS A 16 -9.19 0.65 -3.87
N THR A 17 -8.39 1.19 -2.95
CA THR A 17 -7.04 1.72 -3.17
C THR A 17 -6.19 1.33 -1.97
N ILE A 18 -4.96 0.89 -2.23
CA ILE A 18 -3.98 0.57 -1.19
C ILE A 18 -2.74 1.44 -1.38
N LEU A 19 -2.28 2.01 -0.26
CA LEU A 19 -1.08 2.80 -0.18
C LEU A 19 -0.07 2.04 0.71
N LEU A 20 1.03 1.60 0.11
CA LEU A 20 2.12 0.91 0.81
C LEU A 20 3.08 1.95 1.39
N VAL A 21 2.91 2.22 2.68
CA VAL A 21 3.84 3.08 3.44
C VAL A 21 5.17 2.36 3.58
N SER A 22 6.28 3.10 3.44
CA SER A 22 7.65 2.55 3.47
C SER A 22 7.95 1.49 2.40
N GLY A 23 7.11 1.34 1.38
CA GLY A 23 7.29 0.38 0.28
C GLY A 23 7.68 1.06 -1.03
N GLY A 24 8.40 0.35 -1.89
CA GLY A 24 8.75 0.73 -3.26
C GLY A 24 8.09 -0.16 -4.32
N ASP A 25 8.54 -0.05 -5.57
CA ASP A 25 7.95 -0.79 -6.70
C ASP A 25 8.03 -2.31 -6.53
N LYS A 26 9.09 -2.81 -5.91
CA LYS A 26 9.22 -4.23 -5.56
C LYS A 26 8.10 -4.68 -4.61
N ASP A 27 7.76 -3.87 -3.62
CA ASP A 27 6.70 -4.20 -2.66
C ASP A 27 5.32 -4.20 -3.33
N VAL A 28 5.10 -3.30 -4.30
CA VAL A 28 3.87 -3.33 -5.13
C VAL A 28 3.82 -4.62 -5.94
N SER A 29 4.93 -5.03 -6.56
CA SER A 29 5.02 -6.28 -7.32
C SER A 29 4.77 -7.51 -6.44
N ASP A 30 5.41 -7.57 -5.27
CA ASP A 30 5.26 -8.68 -4.33
C ASP A 30 3.81 -8.75 -3.80
N PHE A 31 3.21 -7.60 -3.47
CA PHE A 31 1.84 -7.51 -3.00
C PHE A 31 0.82 -7.94 -4.07
N THR A 32 0.96 -7.43 -5.29
CA THR A 32 0.04 -7.75 -6.40
C THR A 32 0.24 -9.17 -6.94
N GLY A 33 1.44 -9.75 -6.80
CA GLY A 33 1.75 -11.13 -7.16
C GLY A 33 1.32 -12.17 -6.10
N THR A 34 0.89 -11.74 -4.92
CA THR A 34 0.46 -12.64 -3.86
C THR A 34 -0.91 -13.27 -4.19
N ALA A 35 -0.95 -14.60 -4.34
CA ALA A 35 -2.12 -15.32 -4.85
C ALA A 35 -3.42 -15.05 -4.06
N VAL A 36 -3.35 -15.00 -2.74
CA VAL A 36 -4.54 -14.73 -1.88
C VAL A 36 -5.07 -13.30 -2.01
N LEU A 37 -4.28 -12.39 -2.59
CA LEU A 37 -4.65 -10.98 -2.82
C LEU A 37 -5.09 -10.71 -4.27
N ALA A 38 -5.00 -11.67 -5.17
CA ALA A 38 -5.26 -11.47 -6.60
C ALA A 38 -6.66 -10.91 -6.91
N ASN A 39 -7.66 -11.28 -6.10
CA ASN A 39 -9.05 -10.83 -6.26
C ASN A 39 -9.39 -9.55 -5.49
N GLN A 40 -8.41 -8.93 -4.81
CA GLN A 40 -8.67 -7.72 -4.04
C GLN A 40 -9.06 -6.56 -4.97
N PRO A 41 -10.06 -5.73 -4.61
CA PRO A 41 -10.53 -4.65 -5.47
C PRO A 41 -9.41 -3.70 -5.91
N ALA A 42 -8.45 -3.42 -5.02
CA ALA A 42 -7.29 -2.58 -5.32
C ALA A 42 -6.30 -3.25 -6.30
N VAL A 43 -6.11 -4.57 -6.23
CA VAL A 43 -5.23 -5.31 -7.14
C VAL A 43 -5.84 -5.39 -8.53
N VAL A 44 -7.10 -5.83 -8.62
CA VAL A 44 -7.86 -5.88 -9.89
C VAL A 44 -7.95 -4.49 -10.53
N GLY A 45 -8.18 -3.45 -9.72
CA GLY A 45 -8.26 -2.07 -10.17
C GLY A 45 -6.91 -1.44 -10.53
N LYS A 46 -5.79 -2.13 -10.33
CA LYS A 46 -4.42 -1.58 -10.45
C LYS A 46 -4.22 -0.30 -9.63
N ARG A 47 -4.75 -0.27 -8.41
CA ARG A 47 -4.73 0.86 -7.46
C ARG A 47 -3.92 0.53 -6.21
N VAL A 48 -2.74 -0.05 -6.40
CA VAL A 48 -1.75 -0.30 -5.34
C VAL A 48 -0.56 0.60 -5.59
N TRP A 49 -0.26 1.49 -4.65
CA TRP A 49 0.74 2.54 -4.82
C TRP A 49 1.77 2.48 -3.70
N ALA A 50 3.04 2.55 -4.06
CA ALA A 50 4.14 2.68 -3.12
C ALA A 50 4.34 4.15 -2.72
N LEU A 51 4.48 4.42 -1.42
CA LEU A 51 4.80 5.74 -0.89
C LEU A 51 6.30 5.90 -0.57
N GLY A 52 7.14 4.96 -1.01
CA GLY A 52 8.59 4.97 -0.91
C GLY A 52 9.14 4.74 0.50
N ALA A 53 10.35 4.19 0.57
CA ALA A 53 11.00 3.72 1.80
C ALA A 53 11.25 4.82 2.85
N ASP A 54 11.33 6.08 2.46
CA ASP A 54 11.52 7.23 3.35
C ASP A 54 10.25 7.65 4.12
N THR A 55 9.11 6.98 3.93
CA THR A 55 7.85 7.30 4.63
C THR A 55 7.61 6.50 5.92
N PHE A 56 8.60 5.75 6.40
CA PHE A 56 8.44 4.81 7.51
C PHE A 56 8.04 5.41 8.85
N ARG A 57 8.63 6.56 9.25
CA ARG A 57 8.44 7.12 10.59
C ARG A 57 7.30 8.12 10.70
N LEU A 58 6.80 8.62 9.57
CA LEU A 58 5.77 9.67 9.48
C LEU A 58 6.00 10.84 10.46
N ASP A 59 7.27 11.20 10.67
CA ASP A 59 7.69 12.42 11.35
C ASP A 59 7.50 13.64 10.44
N TYR A 60 7.76 14.85 10.95
CA TYR A 60 7.51 16.09 10.21
C TYR A 60 8.08 16.11 8.78
N PHE A 61 9.29 15.56 8.57
CA PHE A 61 9.90 15.53 7.24
C PHE A 61 9.35 14.39 6.37
N SER A 62 9.24 13.18 6.93
CA SER A 62 8.72 12.03 6.18
C SER A 62 7.22 12.14 5.86
N ALA A 63 6.44 12.87 6.67
CA ALA A 63 5.04 13.18 6.41
C ALA A 63 4.87 14.13 5.22
N LYS A 64 5.74 15.16 5.08
CA LYS A 64 5.72 16.03 3.91
C LYS A 64 6.03 15.24 2.63
N ASN A 65 7.06 14.39 2.66
CA ASN A 65 7.39 13.52 1.54
C ASN A 65 6.23 12.56 1.18
N LEU A 66 5.52 12.04 2.19
CA LEU A 66 4.33 11.24 1.96
C LEU A 66 3.27 12.02 1.20
N VAL A 67 2.96 13.25 1.63
CA VAL A 67 1.96 14.09 0.96
C VAL A 67 2.35 14.34 -0.49
N ASP A 68 3.61 14.70 -0.76
CA ASP A 68 4.09 14.92 -2.13
C ASP A 68 3.92 13.69 -3.01
N LYS A 69 4.14 12.48 -2.47
CA LYS A 69 3.95 11.22 -3.19
C LYS A 69 2.48 10.87 -3.40
N VAL A 70 1.62 11.14 -2.42
CA VAL A 70 0.17 10.98 -2.59
C VAL A 70 -0.32 11.91 -3.70
N VAL A 71 0.05 13.19 -3.68
CA VAL A 71 -0.33 14.13 -4.74
C VAL A 71 0.13 13.61 -6.11
N LYS A 72 1.39 13.18 -6.23
CA LYS A 72 1.94 12.61 -7.48
C LYS A 72 1.21 11.34 -7.94
N ALA A 73 0.69 10.53 -7.02
CA ALA A 73 -0.03 9.30 -7.35
C ALA A 73 -1.44 9.56 -7.89
N PHE A 74 -2.07 10.70 -7.56
CA PHE A 74 -3.46 11.00 -7.91
C PHE A 74 -3.65 12.25 -8.80
N SER A 75 -2.56 12.85 -9.26
CA SER A 75 -2.52 13.93 -10.26
C SER A 75 -2.52 13.37 -11.68
#